data_AF-A0A850U169-F1
#
_entry.id   AF-A0A850U169-F1
#
_cell.length_a   1.000
_cell.length_b   1.000
_cell.length_c   1.000
_cell.angle_alpha   90.00
_cell.angle_beta   90.00
_cell.angle_gamma   90.00
#
_symmetry.space_group_name_H-M   'P 1'
#
loop_
_entity.id
_entity.type
_entity.pdbx_description
1 polymer ?
#
loop_
_entity_poly.entity_id
_entity_poly.type
_entity_poly.pdbx_seq_one_letter_code
_entity_poly.pdbx_strand_id
1 'polypeptide(L)'
;MVLVACGPYTTSDSIAYDPLADLIDVIGRDRPDVCILFGPFVDAKHEQVENCQLLGSFAEVFKLCLKTIIEGTRSASSQLVFVPSSRDVHHDYVYPQPPFSYPELPRDDKPRVRFVSDPCTLDID
;
A
#
# COMPACT_ATOMS: atom_id res chain seq x y z
N MET A 1 -0.34 18.58 -6.81
CA MET A 1 -1.20 17.51 -7.33
C MET A 1 -1.26 16.38 -6.33
N VAL A 2 -2.47 15.96 -5.97
CA VAL A 2 -2.71 14.78 -5.13
C VAL A 2 -3.18 13.63 -6.03
N LEU A 3 -2.53 12.47 -5.93
CA LEU A 3 -2.94 11.23 -6.58
C LEU A 3 -3.59 10.31 -5.54
N VAL A 4 -4.68 9.64 -5.91
CA VAL A 4 -5.39 8.70 -5.03
C VAL A 4 -5.53 7.33 -5.69
N ALA A 5 -4.87 6.34 -5.09
CA ALA A 5 -4.90 4.89 -5.31
C ALA A 5 -5.89 4.14 -4.40
N CYS A 6 -6.63 3.14 -4.88
CA CYS A 6 -7.29 2.17 -3.99
C CYS A 6 -7.13 0.76 -4.56
N GLY A 7 -6.82 -0.20 -3.68
CA GLY A 7 -6.68 -1.60 -4.06
C GLY A 7 -8.00 -2.25 -4.51
N PRO A 8 -7.94 -3.48 -5.03
CA PRO A 8 -6.78 -4.37 -5.06
C PRO A 8 -5.70 -3.96 -6.08
N TYR A 9 -4.43 -4.17 -5.73
CA TYR A 9 -3.28 -3.82 -6.58
C TYR A 9 -2.75 -4.98 -7.43
N THR A 10 -3.52 -6.08 -7.51
CA THR A 10 -3.27 -7.22 -8.38
C THR A 10 -4.61 -7.68 -8.97
N THR A 11 -4.58 -8.35 -10.11
CA THR A 11 -5.78 -8.92 -10.73
C THR A 11 -6.23 -10.16 -9.94
N SER A 12 -7.49 -10.57 -10.09
CA SER A 12 -8.05 -11.71 -9.33
C SER A 12 -7.44 -13.07 -9.68
N ASP A 13 -6.81 -13.18 -10.85
CA ASP A 13 -6.23 -14.39 -11.43
C ASP A 13 -4.70 -14.44 -11.32
N SER A 14 -4.07 -13.41 -10.74
CA SER A 14 -2.62 -13.28 -10.67
C SER A 14 -2.16 -12.66 -9.35
N ILE A 15 -0.96 -13.06 -8.92
CA ILE A 15 -0.23 -12.46 -7.78
C ILE A 15 1.00 -11.67 -8.27
N ALA A 16 1.04 -11.30 -9.55
CA ALA A 16 2.16 -10.58 -10.15
C ALA A 16 2.18 -9.09 -9.77
N TYR A 17 1.06 -8.53 -9.30
CA TYR A 17 0.93 -7.11 -8.98
C TYR A 17 1.22 -6.19 -10.18
N ASP A 18 0.83 -6.57 -11.40
CA ASP A 18 1.02 -5.74 -12.60
C ASP A 18 0.37 -4.34 -12.48
N PRO A 19 -0.87 -4.19 -11.95
CA PRO A 19 -1.46 -2.86 -11.71
C PRO A 19 -0.66 -2.00 -10.73
N LEU A 20 0.05 -2.61 -9.78
CA LEU A 20 0.94 -1.90 -8.85
C LEU A 20 2.16 -1.34 -9.58
N ALA A 21 2.75 -2.13 -10.48
CA ALA A 21 3.88 -1.70 -11.30
C ALA A 21 3.48 -0.52 -12.19
N ASP A 22 2.33 -0.62 -12.87
CA ASP A 22 1.79 0.47 -13.68
C ASP A 22 1.54 1.74 -12.85
N LEU A 23 1.02 1.60 -11.62
CA LEU A 23 0.81 2.72 -10.70
C LEU A 23 2.14 3.38 -10.30
N ILE A 24 3.18 2.59 -10.02
CA ILE A 24 4.52 3.12 -9.71
C ILE A 24 5.07 3.91 -10.90
N ASP A 25 4.89 3.42 -12.12
CA ASP A 25 5.31 4.12 -13.34
C ASP A 25 4.55 5.44 -13.52
N VAL A 26 3.24 5.46 -13.24
CA VAL A 26 2.42 6.69 -13.24
C VAL A 26 2.94 7.69 -12.22
N ILE A 27 3.20 7.26 -10.97
CA ILE A 27 3.76 8.14 -9.92
C ILE A 27 5.15 8.65 -10.33
N GLY A 28 6.00 7.80 -10.90
CA GLY A 28 7.33 8.16 -11.38
C GLY A 28 7.31 9.19 -12.50
N ARG A 29 6.36 9.05 -13.44
CA ARG A 29 6.16 9.94 -14.58
C ARG A 29 5.56 11.28 -14.16
N ASP A 30 4.48 11.24 -13.41
CA ASP A 30 3.64 12.42 -13.14
C ASP A 30 4.09 13.17 -11.88
N ARG A 31 4.91 12.55 -11.03
CA ARG A 31 5.51 13.12 -9.81
C ARG A 31 4.53 13.95 -8.97
N PRO A 32 3.41 13.37 -8.52
CA PRO A 32 2.48 14.05 -7.62
C PRO A 32 3.17 14.46 -6.31
N ASP A 33 2.70 15.54 -5.69
CA ASP A 33 3.21 15.98 -4.39
C ASP A 33 2.84 14.98 -3.28
N VAL A 34 1.62 14.41 -3.37
CA VAL A 34 1.09 13.43 -2.41
C VAL A 34 0.40 12.29 -3.15
N CYS A 35 0.67 11.05 -2.73
CA CYS A 35 -0.03 9.83 -3.13
C CYS A 35 -0.75 9.24 -1.92
N ILE A 36 -2.08 9.18 -1.95
CA ILE A 36 -2.88 8.51 -0.93
C ILE A 36 -3.26 7.12 -1.46
N LEU A 37 -2.75 6.08 -0.83
CA LEU A 37 -2.89 4.69 -1.26
C LEU A 37 -3.72 3.93 -0.22
N PHE A 38 -4.94 3.59 -0.60
CA PHE A 38 -5.86 2.80 0.22
C PHE A 38 -5.65 1.32 -0.04
N GLY A 39 -5.77 0.50 1.01
CA GLY A 39 -5.84 -0.95 0.87
C GLY A 39 -7.08 -1.43 0.07
N PRO A 40 -7.21 -2.75 -0.15
CA PRO A 40 -6.32 -3.78 0.35
C PRO A 40 -5.04 -3.91 -0.48
N PHE A 41 -3.90 -4.01 0.21
CA PHE A 41 -2.59 -4.35 -0.37
C PHE A 41 -2.41 -5.86 -0.50
N VAL A 42 -2.92 -6.61 0.48
CA VAL A 42 -3.08 -8.07 0.40
C VAL A 42 -4.54 -8.38 0.69
N ASP A 43 -5.30 -8.60 -0.37
CA ASP A 43 -6.75 -8.69 -0.31
C ASP A 43 -7.20 -10.04 0.25
N ALA A 44 -7.88 -9.99 1.40
CA ALA A 44 -8.50 -11.13 2.06
C ALA A 44 -9.49 -11.89 1.16
N LYS A 45 -10.00 -11.25 0.09
CA LYS A 45 -10.92 -11.87 -0.88
C LYS A 45 -10.24 -12.36 -2.16
N HIS A 46 -8.92 -12.27 -2.26
CA HIS A 46 -8.20 -12.84 -3.39
C HIS A 46 -8.19 -14.37 -3.26
N GLU A 47 -8.47 -15.10 -4.35
CA GLU A 47 -8.65 -16.57 -4.32
C GLU A 47 -7.46 -17.30 -3.65
N GLN A 48 -6.24 -16.93 -4.01
CA GLN A 48 -5.04 -17.53 -3.42
C GLN A 48 -4.82 -17.15 -1.94
N VAL A 49 -5.38 -16.03 -1.48
CA VAL A 49 -5.33 -15.62 -0.06
C VAL A 49 -6.34 -16.44 0.75
N GLU A 50 -7.59 -16.53 0.27
CA GLU A 50 -8.66 -17.33 0.91
C GLU A 50 -8.27 -18.80 1.02
N ASN A 51 -7.60 -19.34 0.01
CA ASN A 51 -7.15 -20.73 -0.04
C ASN A 51 -5.76 -20.97 0.59
N CYS A 52 -5.12 -19.94 1.19
CA CYS A 52 -3.79 -20.04 1.80
C CYS A 52 -2.70 -20.60 0.86
N GLN A 53 -2.69 -20.17 -0.41
CA GLN A 53 -1.79 -20.67 -1.46
C GLN A 53 -0.56 -19.79 -1.69
N LEU A 54 -0.36 -18.75 -0.89
CA LEU A 54 0.79 -17.85 -1.01
C LEU A 54 2.08 -18.49 -0.48
N LEU A 55 3.22 -18.18 -1.11
CA LEU A 55 4.55 -18.72 -0.77
C LEU A 55 5.21 -18.07 0.46
N GLY A 56 4.45 -17.34 1.28
CA GLY A 56 4.92 -16.66 2.50
C GLY A 56 3.76 -16.26 3.39
N SER A 57 4.05 -15.78 4.59
CA SER A 57 3.01 -15.25 5.48
C SER A 57 2.38 -13.98 4.89
N PHE A 58 1.13 -13.71 5.23
CA PHE A 58 0.44 -12.51 4.76
C PHE A 58 1.18 -11.21 5.13
N ALA A 59 1.81 -11.19 6.30
CA ALA A 59 2.64 -10.07 6.73
C ALA A 59 3.88 -9.88 5.85
N GLU A 60 4.54 -10.96 5.42
CA GLU A 60 5.70 -10.90 4.51
C GLU A 60 5.30 -10.39 3.12
N VAL A 61 4.17 -10.86 2.58
CA VAL A 61 3.66 -10.41 1.28
C VAL A 61 3.28 -8.93 1.32
N PHE A 62 2.61 -8.49 2.39
CA PHE A 62 2.32 -7.08 2.62
C PHE A 62 3.60 -6.22 2.68
N LYS A 63 4.61 -6.66 3.45
CA LYS A 63 5.89 -5.96 3.56
C LYS A 63 6.59 -5.84 2.20
N LEU A 64 6.55 -6.90 1.39
CA LEU A 64 7.07 -6.87 0.02
C LEU A 64 6.32 -5.86 -0.84
N CYS A 65 4.98 -5.83 -0.79
CA CYS A 65 4.15 -4.87 -1.51
C CYS A 65 4.52 -3.42 -1.15
N LEU A 66 4.56 -3.09 0.15
CA LEU A 66 4.95 -1.76 0.64
C LEU A 66 6.37 -1.39 0.22
N LYS A 67 7.32 -2.33 0.34
CA LYS A 67 8.70 -2.11 -0.08
C LYS A 67 8.76 -1.76 -1.57
N THR A 68 8.04 -2.48 -2.43
CA THR A 68 7.98 -2.22 -3.87
C THR A 68 7.47 -0.81 -4.18
N ILE A 69 6.39 -0.37 -3.52
CA ILE A 69 5.83 0.99 -3.69
C ILE A 69 6.84 2.04 -3.22
N ILE A 70 7.37 1.88 -2.01
CA ILE A 70 8.29 2.83 -1.40
C ILE A 70 9.53 2.94 -2.29
N GLU A 71 10.23 1.85 -2.59
CA GLU A 71 11.46 1.88 -3.38
C GLU A 71 11.23 2.35 -4.82
N GLY A 72 10.16 1.88 -5.47
CA GLY A 72 9.82 2.23 -6.85
C GLY A 72 9.49 3.72 -7.05
N THR A 73 9.02 4.41 -6.01
CA THR A 73 8.63 5.83 -6.07
C THR A 73 9.68 6.80 -5.53
N ARG A 74 10.86 6.33 -5.12
CA ARG A 74 11.93 7.21 -4.56
C ARG A 74 12.32 8.35 -5.50
N SER A 75 12.32 8.11 -6.81
CA SER A 75 12.69 9.10 -7.83
C SER A 75 11.64 10.19 -8.05
N ALA A 76 10.39 9.97 -7.61
CA ALA A 76 9.31 10.94 -7.73
C ALA A 76 9.32 11.98 -6.60
N SER A 77 9.98 11.66 -5.47
CA SER A 77 9.97 12.47 -4.23
C SER A 77 8.57 12.78 -3.68
N SER A 78 7.54 12.02 -4.09
CA SER A 78 6.17 12.12 -3.60
C SER A 78 6.06 11.72 -2.13
N GLN A 79 5.19 12.41 -1.38
CA GLN A 79 4.74 11.98 -0.07
C GLN A 79 3.76 10.80 -0.23
N LEU A 80 4.02 9.69 0.43
CA LEU A 80 3.17 8.50 0.42
C LEU A 80 2.35 8.44 1.71
N VAL A 81 1.03 8.36 1.57
CA VAL A 81 0.09 8.15 2.67
C VAL A 81 -0.58 6.82 2.47
N PHE A 82 -0.32 5.87 3.37
CA PHE A 82 -0.93 4.55 3.36
C PHE A 82 -2.12 4.50 4.31
N VAL A 83 -3.28 4.07 3.78
CA VAL A 83 -4.53 3.91 4.53
C VAL A 83 -4.92 2.42 4.52
N PRO A 84 -5.17 1.81 5.69
CA PRO A 84 -5.58 0.41 5.76
C PRO A 84 -6.99 0.18 5.21
N SER A 85 -7.31 -1.09 4.95
CA SER A 85 -8.65 -1.56 4.61
C SER A 85 -9.02 -2.76 5.48
N SER A 86 -10.30 -2.97 5.78
CA SER A 86 -10.79 -4.16 6.51
C SER A 86 -10.55 -5.48 5.74
N ARG A 87 -10.16 -5.36 4.46
CA ARG A 87 -9.75 -6.47 3.59
C ARG A 87 -8.24 -6.69 3.57
N ASP A 88 -7.43 -5.92 4.28
CA ASP A 88 -6.00 -6.22 4.44
C ASP A 88 -5.84 -7.41 5.39
N VAL A 89 -5.64 -8.60 4.82
CA VAL A 89 -5.70 -9.89 5.54
C VAL A 89 -4.70 -10.01 6.71
N HIS A 90 -3.65 -9.19 6.71
CA HIS A 90 -2.59 -9.19 7.71
C HIS A 90 -2.84 -8.18 8.86
N HIS A 91 -3.89 -7.37 8.77
CA HIS A 91 -4.15 -6.22 9.66
C HIS A 91 -5.45 -6.38 10.46
N ASP A 92 -5.67 -5.51 11.45
CA ASP A 92 -6.90 -5.50 12.25
C ASP A 92 -8.14 -5.32 11.36
N TYR A 93 -9.14 -6.19 11.46
CA TYR A 93 -10.32 -6.17 10.57
C TYR A 93 -11.52 -5.39 11.13
N VAL A 94 -11.38 -4.78 12.30
CA VAL A 94 -12.46 -4.04 13.00
C VAL A 94 -12.34 -2.56 12.71
N TYR A 95 -13.44 -1.93 12.31
CA TYR A 95 -13.51 -0.49 12.12
C TYR A 95 -13.79 0.24 13.46
N PRO A 96 -13.10 1.36 13.77
CA PRO A 96 -12.01 1.97 13.01
C PRO A 96 -10.69 1.20 13.15
N GLN A 97 -9.89 1.15 12.07
CA GLN A 97 -8.61 0.44 12.02
C GLN A 97 -7.44 1.36 12.38
N PRO A 98 -6.46 0.89 13.18
CA PRO A 98 -5.24 1.65 13.44
C PRO A 98 -4.36 1.73 12.18
N PRO A 99 -3.37 2.65 12.14
CA PRO A 99 -2.38 2.67 11.07
C PRO A 99 -1.59 1.37 10.97
N PHE A 100 -1.03 1.08 9.79
CA PHE A 100 -0.08 -0.02 9.64
C PHE A 100 1.19 0.18 10.49
N SER A 101 1.76 -0.94 10.94
CA SER A 101 3.06 -0.97 11.62
C SER A 101 4.15 -1.45 10.65
N TYR A 102 5.15 -0.60 10.40
CA TYR A 102 6.25 -0.91 9.49
C TYR A 102 7.60 -0.45 10.08
N PRO A 103 8.14 -1.17 11.09
CA PRO A 103 9.33 -0.75 11.83
C PRO A 103 10.61 -0.79 10.99
N GLU A 104 10.66 -1.62 9.94
CA GLU A 104 11.79 -1.72 9.01
C GLU A 104 11.92 -0.55 8.01
N LEU A 105 11.09 0.50 8.10
CA LEU A 105 11.16 1.66 7.22
C LEU A 105 12.56 2.31 7.25
N PRO A 106 13.27 2.40 6.10
CA PRO A 106 14.57 3.05 6.04
C PRO A 106 14.51 4.50 6.51
N ARG A 107 15.57 4.97 7.16
CA ARG A 107 15.63 6.33 7.72
C ARG A 107 15.38 7.41 6.66
N ASP A 108 15.87 7.19 5.45
CA ASP A 108 15.74 8.13 4.33
C ASP A 108 14.31 8.18 3.78
N ASP A 109 13.50 7.14 4.01
CA ASP A 109 12.09 7.10 3.58
C ASP A 109 11.12 7.63 4.65
N LYS A 110 11.54 7.72 5.93
CA LYS A 110 10.72 8.23 7.04
C LYS A 110 10.10 9.61 6.79
N PRO A 111 10.79 10.59 6.18
CA PRO A 111 10.21 11.91 5.94
C PRO A 111 9.13 11.95 4.86
N ARG A 112 9.01 10.89 4.04
CA ARG A 112 8.08 10.85 2.91
C ARG A 112 7.02 9.76 3.00
N VAL A 113 7.05 8.92 4.04
CA VAL A 113 6.09 7.83 4.22
C VAL A 113 5.31 8.05 5.50
N ARG A 114 3.99 8.10 5.38
CA ARG A 114 3.05 8.25 6.49
C ARG A 114 2.05 7.11 6.47
N PHE A 115 1.87 6.48 7.63
CA PHE A 115 0.79 5.52 7.86
C PHE A 115 -0.30 6.21 8.68
N VAL A 116 -1.55 6.11 8.24
CA VAL A 116 -2.71 6.71 8.93
C VAL A 116 -3.79 5.65 9.18
N SER A 117 -4.76 5.97 10.05
CA SER A 117 -5.88 5.08 10.36
C SER A 117 -6.93 5.05 9.25
N ASP A 118 -7.81 4.04 9.27
CA ASP A 118 -9.09 4.08 8.55
C ASP A 118 -10.24 4.21 9.58
N PRO A 119 -10.94 5.36 9.66
CA PRO A 119 -10.80 6.55 8.83
C PRO A 119 -9.67 7.48 9.34
N CYS A 120 -9.30 8.48 8.53
CA CYS A 120 -8.41 9.58 8.93
C CYS A 120 -8.86 10.91 8.31
N THR A 121 -8.82 11.99 9.09
CA THR A 121 -8.84 13.36 8.56
C THR A 121 -7.41 13.80 8.34
N LEU A 122 -7.04 14.03 7.08
CA LEU A 122 -5.72 14.49 6.67
C LEU A 122 -5.84 15.88 6.05
N ASP A 123 -5.03 16.82 6.54
CA ASP A 123 -4.89 18.16 5.97
C ASP A 123 -3.73 18.16 4.97
N ILE A 124 -3.95 18.72 3.78
CA ILE A 124 -2.98 18.82 2.68
C ILE A 124 -3.09 20.24 2.13
N ASP A 125 -2.00 20.99 2.21
CA ASP A 125 -1.87 22.37 1.72
C ASP A 125 -2.01 22.50 0.19
#